data_AF-A0A923VJR1-F1
#
_entry.id   AF-A0A923VJR1-F1
#
_cell.length_a   1.000
_cell.length_b   1.000
_cell.length_c   1.000
_cell.angle_alpha   90.00
_cell.angle_beta   90.00
_cell.angle_gamma   90.00
#
_symmetry.space_group_name_H-M   'P 1'
#
loop_
_entity.id
_entity.type
_entity.pdbx_description
1 polymer ?
#
loop_
_entity_poly.entity_id
_entity_poly.type
_entity_poly.pdbx_seq_one_letter_code
_entity_poly.pdbx_strand_id
1 'polypeptide(L)'
;MLPYPLWCMMTHTMALRTEFSDPPDLIARCISGERSAQKEMYDLYKRAMYTVALRITNNEALACDALQEAFLEVFRDLKKFKSESTAGVWIKTIVIRKAVKKTKFECRYEAFEVCVVS
;
A
#
# COMPACT_ATOMS: atom_id res chain seq x y z
N MET A 1 24.03 -2.14 22.69
CA MET A 1 23.34 -0.83 22.68
C MET A 1 23.02 -0.52 21.21
N LEU A 2 21.90 -1.07 20.70
CA LEU A 2 21.59 -1.06 19.27
C LEU A 2 20.76 0.17 18.87
N PRO A 3 20.94 0.72 17.66
CA PRO A 3 20.19 1.85 17.14
C PRO A 3 18.86 1.33 16.60
N TYR A 4 17.75 1.72 17.22
CA TYR A 4 16.44 1.34 16.69
C TYR A 4 16.17 2.16 15.40
N PRO A 5 15.97 1.52 14.23
CA PRO A 5 15.64 2.21 13.01
C PRO A 5 14.25 2.86 13.15
N LEU A 6 14.06 4.02 12.54
CA LEU A 6 12.80 4.82 12.49
C LEU A 6 11.53 4.02 12.12
N TRP A 7 11.69 2.76 11.69
CA TRP A 7 10.61 1.79 11.53
C TRP A 7 9.80 1.58 12.83
N CYS A 8 10.39 1.71 14.02
CA CYS A 8 9.71 1.43 15.30
C CYS A 8 8.78 2.57 15.78
N MET A 9 9.02 3.83 15.39
CA MET A 9 8.07 4.93 15.68
C MET A 9 6.94 5.03 14.65
N MET A 10 7.12 4.50 13.43
CA MET A 10 6.05 4.41 12.44
C MET A 10 5.04 3.28 12.72
N THR A 11 5.37 2.28 13.54
CA THR A 11 4.42 1.21 13.90
C THR A 11 3.44 1.63 15.00
N HIS A 12 3.76 2.60 15.86
CA HIS A 12 2.87 3.03 16.95
C HIS A 12 1.84 4.10 16.53
N THR A 13 2.12 4.93 15.52
CA THR A 13 1.21 6.04 15.13
C THR A 13 0.14 5.61 14.12
N MET A 14 0.29 4.47 13.44
CA MET A 14 -0.66 4.00 12.42
C MET A 14 -1.65 2.93 12.94
N ALA A 15 -2.21 3.15 14.12
CA ALA A 15 -3.37 2.40 14.63
C ALA A 15 -4.67 2.78 13.89
N LEU A 16 -4.66 2.74 12.55
CA LEU A 16 -5.91 2.51 11.82
C LEU A 16 -6.25 1.04 12.06
N ARG A 17 -7.08 0.80 13.08
CA ARG A 17 -7.76 -0.46 13.34
C ARG A 17 -8.80 -0.65 12.24
N THR A 18 -8.34 -0.84 11.01
CA THR A 18 -9.21 -1.21 9.90
C THR A 18 -9.47 -2.70 10.05
N GLU A 19 -10.64 -3.05 10.56
CA GLU A 19 -11.10 -4.43 10.57
C GLU A 19 -11.45 -4.81 9.14
N PHE A 20 -10.48 -5.41 8.45
CA PHE A 20 -10.72 -5.98 7.13
C PHE A 20 -11.41 -7.31 7.33
N SER A 21 -12.72 -7.35 7.10
CA SER A 21 -13.44 -8.61 6.94
C SER A 21 -13.28 -9.03 5.49
N ASP A 22 -12.46 -10.05 5.25
CA ASP A 22 -12.29 -10.60 3.90
C ASP A 22 -13.43 -11.60 3.63
N PRO A 23 -14.26 -11.40 2.60
CA PRO A 23 -15.18 -12.44 2.18
C PRO A 23 -14.36 -13.62 1.63
N PRO A 24 -14.48 -14.84 2.18
CA PRO A 24 -13.64 -15.98 1.78
C PRO A 24 -13.80 -16.33 0.30
N ASP A 25 -15.00 -16.16 -0.24
CA ASP A 25 -15.29 -16.42 -1.66
C ASP A 25 -14.69 -15.37 -2.61
N LEU A 26 -14.48 -14.14 -2.14
CA LEU A 26 -13.96 -13.05 -2.99
C LEU A 26 -12.50 -13.30 -3.38
N ILE A 27 -11.68 -13.75 -2.43
CA ILE A 27 -10.26 -14.06 -2.69
C ILE A 27 -10.13 -15.22 -3.68
N ALA A 28 -10.94 -16.28 -3.51
CA ALA A 28 -10.93 -17.43 -4.41
C ALA A 28 -11.29 -17.04 -5.86
N ARG A 29 -12.31 -16.18 -6.03
CA ARG A 29 -12.73 -15.64 -7.33
C ARG A 29 -11.69 -14.69 -7.94
N CYS A 30 -11.00 -13.90 -7.12
CA CYS A 30 -9.89 -13.08 -7.60
C CYS A 30 -8.70 -13.93 -8.08
N ILE A 31 -8.42 -15.07 -7.42
CA ILE A 31 -7.37 -16.02 -7.81
C ILE A 31 -7.73 -16.73 -9.12
N SER A 32 -9.01 -17.04 -9.36
CA SER A 32 -9.49 -17.61 -10.63
C SER A 32 -9.41 -16.62 -11.80
N GLY A 33 -9.12 -15.34 -11.53
CA GLY A 33 -8.95 -14.29 -12.54
C GLY A 33 -10.26 -13.61 -12.94
N GLU A 34 -11.32 -13.75 -12.14
CA GLU A 34 -12.60 -13.11 -12.40
C GLU A 34 -12.49 -11.58 -12.26
N ARG A 35 -12.66 -10.85 -13.36
CA ARG A 35 -12.50 -9.37 -13.37
C ARG A 35 -13.51 -8.65 -12.47
N SER A 36 -14.72 -9.17 -12.35
CA SER A 36 -15.77 -8.67 -11.44
C SER A 36 -15.31 -8.73 -9.99
N ALA A 37 -14.75 -9.87 -9.57
CA ALA A 37 -14.23 -10.06 -8.21
C ALA A 37 -13.05 -9.13 -7.91
N GLN A 38 -12.13 -8.97 -8.88
CA GLN A 38 -11.00 -8.03 -8.72
C GLN A 38 -11.46 -6.58 -8.55
N LYS A 39 -12.49 -6.16 -9.31
CA LYS A 39 -13.09 -4.84 -9.18
C LYS A 39 -13.77 -4.66 -7.83
N GLU A 40 -14.54 -5.65 -7.38
CA GLU A 40 -15.20 -5.65 -6.07
C GLU A 40 -14.17 -5.53 -4.93
N MET A 41 -13.10 -6.31 -4.99
CA MET A 41 -11.98 -6.23 -4.06
C MET A 41 -11.34 -4.83 -4.06
N TYR A 42 -11.09 -4.26 -5.23
CA TYR A 42 -10.58 -2.90 -5.35
C TYR A 42 -11.52 -1.87 -4.71
N ASP A 43 -12.82 -1.94 -5.02
CA ASP A 43 -13.81 -0.99 -4.51
C ASP A 43 -13.96 -1.04 -2.98
N LEU A 44 -13.79 -2.22 -2.37
CA LEU A 44 -13.79 -2.40 -0.93
C LEU A 44 -12.57 -1.74 -0.25
N TYR A 45 -11.37 -1.96 -0.77
CA TYR A 45 -10.14 -1.51 -0.11
C TYR A 45 -9.66 -0.12 -0.54
N LYS A 46 -10.02 0.37 -1.73
CA LYS A 46 -9.44 1.60 -2.33
C LYS A 46 -9.49 2.81 -1.39
N ARG A 47 -10.61 3.05 -0.70
CA ARG A 47 -10.79 4.23 0.17
C ARG A 47 -9.90 4.16 1.41
N ALA A 48 -9.84 3.00 2.05
CA ALA A 48 -9.00 2.80 3.23
C ALA A 48 -7.52 2.89 2.87
N MET A 49 -7.13 2.26 1.76
CA MET A 49 -5.73 2.23 1.31
C MET A 49 -5.26 3.59 0.79
N TYR A 50 -6.13 4.34 0.10
CA TYR A 50 -5.84 5.73 -0.29
C TYR A 50 -5.58 6.61 0.92
N THR A 51 -6.42 6.51 1.96
CA THR A 51 -6.24 7.27 3.20
C THR A 51 -4.90 6.95 3.87
N VAL A 52 -4.47 5.68 3.84
CA VAL A 52 -3.15 5.27 4.36
C VAL A 52 -2.02 5.86 3.51
N ALA A 53 -2.10 5.74 2.18
CA ALA A 53 -1.08 6.25 1.26
C ALA A 53 -0.95 7.78 1.37
N LEU A 54 -2.07 8.50 1.49
CA LEU A 54 -2.10 9.96 1.63
C LEU A 54 -1.41 10.42 2.91
N ARG A 55 -1.63 9.73 4.04
CA ARG A 55 -0.94 10.05 5.31
C ARG A 55 0.58 9.87 5.24
N ILE A 56 1.07 9.00 4.37
CA ILE A 56 2.50 8.70 4.21
C ILE A 56 3.16 9.66 3.22
N THR A 57 2.47 9.93 2.11
CA THR A 57 3.01 10.75 1.01
C THR A 57 2.78 12.24 1.21
N ASN A 58 1.73 12.61 1.96
CA ASN A 58 1.25 13.98 2.11
C ASN A 58 1.03 14.72 0.77
N ASN A 59 0.80 13.97 -0.31
CA ASN A 59 0.63 14.46 -1.67
C ASN A 59 -0.37 13.56 -2.39
N GLU A 60 -1.44 14.15 -2.92
CA GLU A 60 -2.53 13.40 -3.55
C GLU A 60 -2.09 12.66 -4.81
N ALA A 61 -1.22 13.25 -5.63
CA ALA A 61 -0.73 12.65 -6.86
C ALA A 61 0.08 11.38 -6.56
N LEU A 62 1.01 11.48 -5.59
CA LEU A 62 1.81 10.35 -5.14
C LEU A 62 0.98 9.28 -4.46
N ALA A 63 -0.03 9.67 -3.68
CA ALA A 63 -0.93 8.72 -3.04
C ALA A 63 -1.72 7.91 -4.07
N CYS A 64 -2.26 8.57 -5.10
CA CYS A 64 -2.97 7.92 -6.20
C CYS A 64 -2.06 6.96 -6.97
N ASP A 65 -0.85 7.38 -7.31
CA ASP A 65 0.12 6.57 -8.04
C ASP A 65 0.59 5.35 -7.22
N ALA A 66 0.94 5.57 -5.95
CA ALA A 66 1.31 4.49 -5.03
C ALA A 66 0.18 3.47 -4.85
N LEU A 67 -1.07 3.91 -4.78
CA LEU A 67 -2.25 3.05 -4.69
C LEU A 67 -2.39 2.20 -5.95
N GLN A 68 -2.31 2.81 -7.13
CA GLN A 68 -2.44 2.10 -8.41
C GLN A 68 -1.35 1.03 -8.56
N GLU A 69 -0.08 1.40 -8.35
CA GLU A 69 1.04 0.44 -8.41
C GLU A 69 0.89 -0.69 -7.39
N ALA A 70 0.41 -0.39 -6.18
CA ALA A 70 0.20 -1.40 -5.15
C ALA A 70 -0.85 -2.42 -5.57
N PHE A 71 -2.00 -1.98 -6.11
CA PHE A 71 -3.05 -2.90 -6.54
C PHE A 71 -2.62 -3.76 -7.74
N LEU A 72 -1.83 -3.21 -8.68
CA LEU A 72 -1.25 -4.00 -9.77
C LEU A 72 -0.35 -5.12 -9.23
N GLU A 73 0.46 -4.83 -8.20
CA GLU A 73 1.31 -5.83 -7.54
C GLU A 73 0.49 -6.86 -6.76
N VAL A 74 -0.55 -6.41 -6.05
CA VAL A 74 -1.51 -7.29 -5.34
C VAL A 74 -2.13 -8.29 -6.30
N PHE A 75 -2.71 -7.86 -7.43
CA PHE A 75 -3.34 -8.80 -8.37
C PHE A 75 -2.33 -9.74 -9.03
N ARG A 76 -1.09 -9.29 -9.25
CA ARG A 76 -0.02 -10.11 -9.81
C ARG A 76 0.43 -11.21 -8.85
N ASP A 77 0.58 -10.88 -7.57
CA ASP A 77 1.08 -11.78 -6.54
C ASP A 77 -0.03 -12.44 -5.71
N LEU A 78 -1.31 -12.19 -6.04
CA LEU A 78 -2.46 -12.76 -5.33
C LEU A 78 -2.43 -14.30 -5.32
N LYS A 79 -1.90 -14.92 -6.37
CA LYS A 79 -1.73 -16.39 -6.45
C LYS A 79 -0.72 -16.94 -5.45
N LYS A 80 0.19 -16.11 -4.94
CA LYS A 80 1.21 -16.46 -3.95
C LYS A 80 0.77 -16.14 -2.52
N PHE A 81 -0.39 -15.50 -2.36
CA PHE A 81 -0.92 -15.17 -1.06
C PHE A 81 -1.20 -16.45 -0.27
N LYS A 82 -0.56 -16.58 0.89
CA LYS A 82 -0.84 -17.64 1.86
C LYS A 82 -1.82 -17.10 2.90
N SER A 83 -2.82 -17.91 3.28
CA SER A 83 -3.89 -17.55 4.21
C SER A 83 -3.44 -17.36 5.68
N GLU A 84 -2.15 -17.15 5.93
CA GLU A 84 -1.58 -16.93 7.26
C GLU A 84 -1.97 -15.55 7.83
N SER A 85 -2.47 -14.64 6.99
CA SER A 85 -2.95 -13.30 7.38
C SER A 85 -4.18 -12.90 6.56
N THR A 86 -4.95 -11.94 7.05
CA THR A 86 -6.07 -11.30 6.34
C THR A 86 -5.56 -10.58 5.08
N ALA A 87 -6.24 -10.74 3.94
CA ALA A 87 -5.89 -10.11 2.67
C ALA A 87 -5.79 -8.60 2.80
N GLY A 88 -6.69 -7.96 3.55
CA GLY A 88 -6.60 -6.53 3.84
C GLY A 88 -5.29 -6.10 4.52
N VAL A 89 -4.76 -6.91 5.45
CA VAL A 89 -3.47 -6.64 6.13
C VAL A 89 -2.29 -6.81 5.18
N TRP A 90 -2.34 -7.82 4.33
CA TRP A 90 -1.34 -8.06 3.30
C TRP A 90 -1.31 -6.93 2.26
N ILE A 91 -2.47 -6.52 1.74
CA ILE A 91 -2.63 -5.38 0.82
C ILE A 91 -2.09 -4.10 1.45
N LYS A 92 -2.47 -3.81 2.71
CA LYS A 92 -1.97 -2.64 3.46
C LYS A 92 -0.45 -2.60 3.50
N THR A 93 0.20 -3.74 3.71
CA THR A 93 1.66 -3.84 3.74
C THR A 93 2.29 -3.44 2.41
N ILE A 94 1.72 -3.89 1.28
CA ILE A 94 2.18 -3.52 -0.06
C ILE A 94 1.99 -2.02 -0.31
N VAL A 95 0.81 -1.48 0.01
CA VAL A 95 0.50 -0.05 -0.16
C VAL A 95 1.48 0.82 0.63
N ILE A 96 1.73 0.50 1.90
CA ILE A 96 2.69 1.23 2.74
C ILE A 96 4.09 1.21 2.13
N ARG A 97 4.56 0.03 1.67
CA ARG A 97 5.87 -0.10 1.03
C ARG A 97 5.98 0.78 -0.22
N LYS A 98 4.92 0.84 -1.05
CA LYS A 98 4.88 1.70 -2.25
C LYS A 98 4.86 3.18 -1.91
N ALA A 99 4.01 3.59 -0.96
CA ALA A 99 3.91 4.97 -0.53
C ALA A 99 5.24 5.49 0.03
N VAL A 100 5.88 4.74 0.94
CA VAL A 100 7.20 5.10 1.49
C VAL A 100 8.26 5.16 0.40
N LYS A 101 8.20 4.24 -0.57
CA LYS A 101 9.12 4.24 -1.71
C LYS A 101 8.97 5.53 -2.53
N LYS A 102 7.75 5.93 -2.90
CA LYS A 102 7.48 7.16 -3.67
C LYS A 102 7.94 8.42 -2.94
N THR A 103 7.64 8.56 -1.65
CA THR A 103 8.10 9.71 -0.84
C THR A 103 9.63 9.85 -0.86
N LYS A 104 10.37 8.73 -0.83
CA LYS A 104 11.85 8.76 -0.91
C LYS A 104 12.36 9.21 -2.28
N PHE A 105 11.64 8.93 -3.36
CA PHE A 105 12.01 9.41 -4.68
C PHE A 105 11.78 10.92 -4.78
N GLU A 106 10.65 11.44 -4.30
CA GLU A 106 10.37 12.89 -4.26
C GLU A 106 11.52 13.65 -3.57
N CYS A 107 11.89 13.20 -2.37
CA CYS A 107 12.97 13.81 -1.58
C CYS A 107 14.34 13.76 -2.29
N ARG A 108 14.56 12.78 -3.18
CA ARG A 108 15.78 12.69 -4.00
C ARG A 108 15.76 13.59 -5.23
N TYR A 109 14.60 13.87 -5.81
CA TYR A 109 14.49 14.73 -6.99
C TYR A 109 14.64 16.21 -6.63
N GLU A 110 14.06 16.67 -5.51
CA GLU A 110 14.32 18.04 -5.04
C GLU A 110 15.79 18.27 -4.67
N ALA A 111 16.45 17.28 -4.06
CA ALA A 111 17.89 17.35 -3.80
C ALA A 111 18.74 17.40 -5.08
N PHE A 112 18.25 16.82 -6.20
CA PHE A 112 18.90 16.89 -7.50
C PHE A 112 18.66 18.23 -8.20
N GLU A 113 17.46 18.80 -8.13
CA GLU A 113 17.20 20.15 -8.66
C GLU A 113 18.02 21.24 -7.95
N VAL A 114 18.16 21.17 -6.63
CA VAL A 114 18.98 22.14 -5.87
C VAL A 114 20.45 22.11 -6.29
N CYS A 115 20.97 20.94 -6.64
CA CYS A 115 22.37 20.78 -7.09
C CYS A 115 22.61 21.11 -8.57
N VAL A 116 21.58 21.15 -9.42
CA VAL A 116 21.72 21.41 -10.86
C VAL A 116 21.43 22.88 -11.22
N VAL A 117 20.69 23.60 -10.35
CA VAL A 117 20.33 25.02 -10.54
C VAL A 117 21.26 25.98 -9.76
N SER A 118 22.29 25.47 -9.05
CA SER A 118 23.31 26.27 -8.34
C SER A 118 24.66 26.28 -9.05
#